data_AF-A0A9R1HW89-F1
#
_entry.id   AF-A0A9R1HW89-F1
#
_cell.length_a   1.000
_cell.length_b   1.000
_cell.length_c   1.000
_cell.angle_alpha   90.00
_cell.angle_beta   90.00
_cell.angle_gamma   90.00
#
_symmetry.space_group_name_H-M   'P 1'
#
loop_
_entity.id
_entity.type
_entity.pdbx_description
1 polymer ?
#
loop_
_entity_poly.entity_id
_entity_poly.type
_entity_poly.pdbx_seq_one_letter_code
_entity_poly.pdbx_strand_id
1 'polypeptide(L)'
;MAALHHLVLPHRLLSGHGPPPVLRFSRRPRPLLHLLPCAAAAATRASAAATAVTAPSDAALQDFRRWLSSQGAETGSVAPAVVPEGLGLVAARDLPRGEVVAEVPKKLWLDADAVAASDLGRVCGSGGDLRPWVSVSLLILREAARGGDSLWAPYLAILPRQTDSTIFWSEEELLEIQGTQLLSTTMGVKEYVQSEFDNVEAEIINANKDLFPGTITFDDFLWAFGVLRSRVFPELRGDKLALIPFADLINHNGDITSKESCWEIKGKG
;
A
#
# COMPACT_ATOMS: atom_id res chain seq x y z
N MET A 1 34.12 31.85 33.17
CA MET A 1 34.33 30.59 33.91
C MET A 1 34.23 29.46 32.89
N ALA A 2 35.27 28.64 32.74
CA ALA A 2 35.35 27.66 31.65
C ALA A 2 34.83 26.27 32.08
N ALA A 3 34.19 25.57 31.16
CA ALA A 3 33.99 24.13 31.23
C ALA A 3 34.38 23.54 29.86
N LEU A 4 35.47 22.77 29.83
CA LEU A 4 35.97 22.12 28.62
C LEU A 4 35.07 20.94 28.25
N HIS A 5 34.67 20.87 26.99
CA HIS A 5 34.41 19.59 26.34
C HIS A 5 35.49 19.36 25.29
N HIS A 6 36.38 18.40 25.55
CA HIS A 6 37.33 17.92 24.55
C HIS A 6 36.58 17.18 23.44
N LEU A 7 36.40 17.82 22.29
CA LEU A 7 36.00 17.15 21.06
C LEU A 7 37.24 16.99 20.17
N VAL A 8 37.71 15.75 20.02
CA VAL A 8 38.84 15.43 19.13
C VAL A 8 38.34 15.34 17.69
N LEU A 9 39.06 15.99 16.79
CA LEU A 9 38.91 15.96 15.33
C LEU A 9 40.33 15.84 14.72
N PRO A 10 40.48 15.45 13.43
CA PRO A 10 39.67 14.54 12.62
C PRO A 10 40.54 13.48 11.89
N HIS A 11 39.93 12.55 11.14
CA HIS A 11 40.28 12.24 9.73
C HIS A 11 39.60 10.95 9.22
N ARG A 12 38.63 11.10 8.32
CA ARG A 12 38.82 10.86 6.88
C ARG A 12 37.53 11.11 6.10
N LEU A 13 37.64 11.84 5.01
CA LEU A 13 36.70 11.77 3.89
C LEU A 13 36.74 10.35 3.34
N LEU A 14 35.62 9.65 3.39
CA LEU A 14 35.26 8.66 2.38
C LEU A 14 33.82 8.95 1.95
N SER A 15 33.72 9.46 0.73
CA SER A 15 32.49 9.51 -0.05
C SER A 15 31.91 8.10 -0.17
N GLY A 16 30.73 7.90 0.38
CA GLY A 16 29.93 6.71 0.21
C GLY A 16 28.47 7.06 0.40
N HIS A 17 27.68 6.95 -0.66
CA HIS A 17 26.23 6.89 -0.49
C HIS A 17 25.96 5.60 0.29
N GLY A 18 25.45 5.72 1.52
CA GLY A 18 24.90 4.56 2.21
C GLY A 18 23.77 3.97 1.34
N PRO A 19 23.54 2.64 1.37
CA PRO A 19 22.44 2.06 0.63
C PRO A 19 21.13 2.78 1.03
N PRO A 20 20.25 3.10 0.06
CA PRO A 20 18.98 3.76 0.37
C PRO A 20 18.18 2.89 1.34
N PRO A 21 17.34 3.49 2.21
CA PRO A 21 16.62 2.71 3.21
C PRO A 21 15.72 1.63 2.57
N VAL A 22 15.66 0.47 3.22
CA VAL A 22 14.97 -0.73 2.72
C VAL A 22 14.04 -1.28 3.80
N LEU A 23 12.82 -1.68 3.41
CA LEU A 23 11.90 -2.43 4.28
C LEU A 23 12.25 -3.92 4.24
N ARG A 24 12.47 -4.54 5.41
CA ARG A 24 12.66 -5.99 5.58
C ARG A 24 11.47 -6.61 6.28
N PHE A 25 11.02 -7.78 5.83
CA PHE A 25 10.01 -8.59 6.52
C PHE A 25 10.64 -9.78 7.23
N SER A 26 10.48 -9.90 8.55
CA SER A 26 11.01 -11.03 9.35
C SER A 26 10.05 -11.41 10.47
N ARG A 27 9.89 -12.72 10.73
CA ARG A 27 9.04 -13.22 11.83
C ARG A 27 9.84 -13.57 13.09
N ARG A 28 9.44 -13.06 14.26
CA ARG A 28 9.98 -13.37 15.60
C ARG A 28 8.98 -14.23 16.44
N PRO A 29 9.31 -14.81 17.62
CA PRO A 29 8.64 -16.00 18.19
C PRO A 29 7.38 -15.71 19.04
N ARG A 30 6.36 -16.57 19.12
CA ARG A 30 5.99 -17.87 18.48
C ARG A 30 4.47 -18.08 18.75
N PRO A 31 3.63 -18.73 17.89
CA PRO A 31 3.96 -19.53 16.71
C PRO A 31 3.65 -18.95 15.30
N LEU A 32 2.38 -18.75 14.91
CA LEU A 32 1.89 -19.19 13.58
C LEU A 32 1.62 -18.10 12.52
N LEU A 33 1.90 -18.45 11.26
CA LEU A 33 1.40 -17.97 9.95
C LEU A 33 1.69 -19.18 9.06
N HIS A 34 0.71 -19.70 8.33
CA HIS A 34 1.01 -20.64 7.25
C HIS A 34 1.07 -19.91 5.91
N LEU A 35 2.21 -20.04 5.24
CA LEU A 35 2.25 -19.99 3.79
C LEU A 35 1.67 -21.32 3.29
N LEU A 36 0.78 -21.26 2.29
CA LEU A 36 0.11 -22.47 1.78
C LEU A 36 1.11 -23.36 1.01
N PRO A 37 1.25 -24.66 1.37
CA PRO A 37 2.01 -25.60 0.57
C PRO A 37 1.26 -25.98 -0.70
N CYS A 38 2.00 -26.32 -1.76
CA CYS A 38 1.42 -26.65 -3.07
C CYS A 38 0.84 -28.08 -3.10
N ALA A 39 -0.49 -28.23 -3.08
CA ALA A 39 -1.17 -29.49 -3.41
C ALA A 39 -2.62 -29.30 -3.89
N ALA A 40 -2.92 -29.90 -5.06
CA ALA A 40 -4.22 -30.34 -5.57
C ALA A 40 -5.44 -29.38 -5.51
N ALA A 41 -5.80 -28.82 -6.68
CA ALA A 41 -7.11 -28.22 -6.91
C ALA A 41 -8.22 -29.29 -6.88
N ALA A 42 -9.27 -29.08 -6.08
CA ALA A 42 -10.51 -29.84 -6.11
C ALA A 42 -11.68 -28.87 -6.38
N ALA A 43 -12.47 -29.16 -7.41
CA ALA A 43 -13.52 -28.26 -7.86
C ALA A 43 -14.81 -28.43 -7.04
N THR A 44 -15.33 -27.33 -6.48
CA THR A 44 -16.68 -27.28 -5.90
C THR A 44 -17.43 -26.10 -6.54
N ARG A 45 -18.62 -26.36 -7.09
CA ARG A 45 -19.48 -25.32 -7.67
C ARG A 45 -20.13 -24.49 -6.55
N ALA A 46 -20.10 -23.17 -6.69
CA ALA A 46 -20.95 -22.23 -5.96
C ALA A 46 -21.81 -21.42 -6.94
N SER A 47 -22.94 -20.89 -6.46
CA SER A 47 -24.00 -20.28 -7.26
C SER A 47 -24.10 -18.77 -7.03
N ALA A 48 -24.60 -18.07 -8.06
CA ALA A 48 -25.12 -16.69 -8.05
C ALA A 48 -24.13 -15.55 -7.69
N ALA A 49 -23.64 -14.90 -8.75
CA ALA A 49 -23.42 -13.44 -8.84
C ALA A 49 -22.82 -12.71 -7.61
N ALA A 50 -21.61 -13.08 -7.20
CA ALA A 50 -20.71 -12.11 -6.58
C ALA A 50 -20.11 -11.20 -7.68
N THR A 51 -20.07 -9.89 -7.46
CA THR A 51 -19.31 -8.95 -8.31
C THR A 51 -17.84 -9.32 -8.20
N ALA A 52 -17.33 -10.03 -9.22
CA ALA A 52 -16.04 -10.71 -9.09
C ALA A 52 -14.90 -9.72 -8.87
N VAL A 53 -14.27 -9.77 -7.69
CA VAL A 53 -12.97 -9.15 -7.42
C VAL A 53 -12.02 -9.65 -8.51
N THR A 54 -11.76 -8.78 -9.48
CA THR A 54 -11.12 -9.19 -10.73
C THR A 54 -9.65 -9.43 -10.44
N ALA A 55 -9.26 -10.70 -10.35
CA ALA A 55 -7.88 -11.08 -10.14
C ALA A 55 -6.99 -10.52 -11.28
N PRO A 56 -5.78 -10.03 -10.96
CA PRO A 56 -4.88 -9.51 -11.98
C PRO A 56 -4.46 -10.62 -12.95
N SER A 57 -4.27 -10.25 -14.22
CA SER A 57 -3.83 -11.20 -15.24
C SER A 57 -2.41 -11.70 -14.99
N ASP A 58 -2.10 -12.91 -15.47
CA ASP A 58 -0.74 -13.46 -15.40
C ASP A 58 0.30 -12.54 -16.05
N ALA A 59 -0.09 -11.79 -17.09
CA ALA A 59 0.75 -10.78 -17.71
C ALA A 59 1.04 -9.62 -16.74
N ALA A 60 0.02 -9.04 -16.09
CA ALA A 60 0.22 -7.97 -15.12
C ALA A 60 1.09 -8.42 -13.93
N LEU A 61 0.91 -9.66 -13.45
CA LEU A 61 1.77 -10.23 -12.40
C LEU A 61 3.22 -10.46 -12.86
N GLN A 62 3.44 -10.87 -14.11
CA GLN A 62 4.79 -10.99 -14.69
C GLN A 62 5.45 -9.61 -14.85
N ASP A 63 4.70 -8.60 -15.29
CA ASP A 63 5.17 -7.23 -15.46
C ASP A 63 5.55 -6.61 -14.10
N PHE A 64 4.71 -6.80 -13.08
CA PHE A 64 5.00 -6.40 -11.70
C PHE A 64 6.27 -7.07 -11.15
N ARG A 65 6.46 -8.38 -11.35
CA ARG A 65 7.67 -9.10 -10.92
C ARG A 65 8.93 -8.58 -11.64
N ARG A 66 8.86 -8.34 -12.97
CA ARG A 66 9.96 -7.77 -13.75
C ARG A 66 10.31 -6.36 -13.28
N TRP A 67 9.28 -5.55 -13.01
CA TRP A 67 9.43 -4.19 -12.48
C TRP A 67 10.14 -4.19 -11.11
N LEU A 68 9.66 -4.96 -10.13
CA LEU A 68 10.31 -5.08 -8.82
C LEU A 68 11.80 -5.40 -8.92
N SER A 69 12.14 -6.41 -9.72
CA SER A 69 13.54 -6.81 -9.95
C SER A 69 14.35 -5.69 -10.61
N SER A 70 13.81 -5.03 -11.64
CA SER A 70 14.48 -3.89 -12.30
C SER A 70 14.70 -2.70 -11.36
N GLN A 71 13.88 -2.57 -10.32
CA GLN A 71 13.98 -1.50 -9.33
C GLN A 71 14.90 -1.85 -8.16
N GLY A 72 15.44 -3.07 -8.08
CA GLY A 72 16.31 -3.52 -6.99
C GLY A 72 15.55 -3.95 -5.73
N ALA A 73 14.30 -4.40 -5.87
CA ALA A 73 13.62 -5.12 -4.80
C ALA A 73 14.03 -6.61 -4.81
N GLU A 74 14.36 -7.16 -3.65
CA GLU A 74 14.74 -8.57 -3.50
C GLU A 74 13.56 -9.34 -2.90
N THR A 75 12.90 -10.20 -3.67
CA THR A 75 11.68 -10.92 -3.22
C THR A 75 11.98 -12.30 -2.62
N GLY A 76 13.25 -12.60 -2.35
CA GLY A 76 13.68 -13.85 -1.72
C GLY A 76 13.20 -15.10 -2.48
N SER A 77 12.62 -16.05 -1.75
CA SER A 77 11.98 -17.25 -2.30
C SER A 77 10.44 -17.14 -2.31
N VAL A 78 9.89 -15.92 -2.44
CA VAL A 78 8.45 -15.65 -2.39
C VAL A 78 7.98 -14.92 -3.66
N ALA A 79 6.80 -15.30 -4.14
CA ALA A 79 6.20 -14.73 -5.34
C ALA A 79 4.71 -14.38 -5.14
N PRO A 80 4.21 -13.31 -5.78
CA PRO A 80 2.77 -13.02 -5.82
C PRO A 80 2.01 -14.11 -6.60
N ALA A 81 0.90 -14.61 -6.07
CA ALA A 81 0.06 -15.61 -6.72
C ALA A 81 -1.42 -15.43 -6.32
N VAL A 82 -2.34 -15.86 -7.18
CA VAL A 82 -3.77 -15.89 -6.86
C VAL A 82 -4.05 -16.99 -5.84
N VAL A 83 -4.74 -16.62 -4.76
CA VAL A 83 -5.10 -17.44 -3.59
C VAL A 83 -6.58 -17.17 -3.24
N PRO A 84 -7.22 -17.91 -2.32
CA PRO A 84 -8.64 -17.71 -2.00
C PRO A 84 -9.02 -16.29 -1.58
N GLU A 85 -8.10 -15.55 -0.94
CA GLU A 85 -8.30 -14.17 -0.51
C GLU A 85 -7.94 -13.11 -1.58
N GLY A 86 -7.75 -13.52 -2.84
CA GLY A 86 -7.37 -12.65 -3.95
C GLY A 86 -5.90 -12.80 -4.36
N LEU A 87 -5.12 -11.71 -4.33
CA LEU A 87 -3.68 -11.76 -4.59
C LEU A 87 -2.91 -11.87 -3.27
N GLY A 88 -2.10 -12.92 -3.11
CA GLY A 88 -1.29 -13.17 -1.93
C GLY A 88 0.16 -13.50 -2.26
N LEU A 89 0.97 -13.69 -1.22
CA LEU A 89 2.36 -14.14 -1.32
C LEU A 89 2.49 -15.63 -1.03
N VAL A 90 3.11 -16.38 -1.95
CA VAL A 90 3.38 -17.83 -1.82
C VAL A 90 4.88 -18.10 -1.86
N ALA A 91 5.37 -18.96 -0.97
CA ALA A 91 6.77 -19.34 -0.93
C ALA A 91 7.08 -20.55 -1.83
N ALA A 92 8.19 -20.48 -2.55
CA ALA A 92 8.70 -21.53 -3.43
C ALA A 92 9.43 -22.67 -2.68
N ARG A 93 9.66 -22.49 -1.37
CA ARG A 93 10.26 -23.47 -0.45
C ARG A 93 9.85 -23.17 0.99
N ASP A 94 10.21 -24.06 1.91
CA ASP A 94 10.15 -23.78 3.33
C ASP A 94 10.99 -22.56 3.70
N LEU A 95 10.38 -21.63 4.44
CA LEU A 95 11.02 -20.46 5.02
C LEU A 95 11.11 -20.65 6.55
N PRO A 96 12.32 -20.83 7.11
CA PRO A 96 12.55 -20.78 8.54
C PRO A 96 12.04 -19.48 9.16
N ARG A 97 11.63 -19.55 10.43
CA ARG A 97 11.34 -18.35 11.21
C ARG A 97 12.54 -17.41 11.25
N GLY A 98 12.29 -16.12 11.05
CA GLY A 98 13.30 -15.07 11.13
C GLY A 98 14.09 -14.86 9.84
N GLU A 99 13.86 -15.70 8.82
CA GLU A 99 14.35 -15.40 7.47
C GLU A 99 13.67 -14.12 6.94
N VAL A 100 14.42 -13.35 6.16
CA VAL A 100 13.91 -12.15 5.50
C VAL A 100 13.11 -12.59 4.26
N VAL A 101 11.81 -12.27 4.23
CA VAL A 101 10.92 -12.65 3.12
C VAL A 101 11.21 -11.82 1.87
N ALA A 102 11.33 -10.50 2.03
CA ALA A 102 11.63 -9.58 0.95
C ALA A 102 12.22 -8.27 1.46
N GLU A 103 12.87 -7.56 0.54
CA GLU A 103 13.49 -6.26 0.70
C GLU A 103 12.99 -5.26 -0.36
N VAL A 104 12.26 -4.23 0.09
CA VAL A 104 11.64 -3.22 -0.79
C VAL A 104 12.31 -1.85 -0.59
N PRO A 105 12.99 -1.28 -1.61
CA PRO A 105 13.62 0.03 -1.53
C PRO A 105 12.62 1.16 -1.26
N LYS A 106 12.99 2.10 -0.38
CA LYS A 106 12.18 3.28 -0.03
C LYS A 106 11.71 4.09 -1.23
N LYS A 107 12.50 4.18 -2.30
CA LYS A 107 12.14 4.86 -3.56
C LYS A 107 10.90 4.31 -4.28
N LEU A 108 10.38 3.15 -3.86
CA LEU A 108 9.18 2.53 -4.44
C LEU A 108 7.92 2.75 -3.59
N TRP A 109 8.06 3.31 -2.39
CA TRP A 109 6.93 3.55 -1.50
C TRP A 109 6.08 4.70 -2.06
N LEU A 110 4.77 4.66 -1.81
CA LEU A 110 3.86 5.78 -2.03
C LEU A 110 3.47 6.33 -0.67
N ASP A 111 4.06 7.45 -0.31
CA ASP A 111 4.03 8.04 1.03
C ASP A 111 4.23 9.57 0.98
N ALA A 112 4.31 10.23 2.15
CA ALA A 112 4.54 11.67 2.23
C ALA A 112 5.83 12.12 1.52
N ASP A 113 6.93 11.36 1.61
CA ASP A 113 8.18 11.68 0.91
C ASP A 113 8.00 11.62 -0.62
N ALA A 114 7.30 10.59 -1.13
CA ALA A 114 6.99 10.46 -2.54
C ALA A 114 6.05 11.57 -3.05
N VAL A 115 5.08 12.02 -2.25
CA VAL A 115 4.24 13.19 -2.57
C VAL A 115 5.12 14.44 -2.70
N ALA A 116 5.95 14.72 -1.69
CA ALA A 116 6.81 15.90 -1.64
C ALA A 116 7.86 15.94 -2.78
N ALA A 117 8.36 14.78 -3.20
CA ALA A 117 9.28 14.64 -4.33
C ALA A 117 8.61 14.74 -5.72
N SER A 118 7.28 14.67 -5.78
CA SER A 118 6.51 14.80 -7.03
C SER A 118 6.04 16.24 -7.27
N ASP A 119 5.48 16.52 -8.45
CA ASP A 119 4.84 17.80 -8.73
C ASP A 119 3.69 18.15 -7.76
N LEU A 120 3.09 17.14 -7.11
CA LEU A 120 2.05 17.34 -6.10
C LEU A 120 2.57 17.98 -4.82
N GLY A 121 3.88 17.87 -4.51
CA GLY A 121 4.46 18.45 -3.30
C GLY A 121 4.23 19.98 -3.19
N ARG A 122 4.17 20.67 -4.34
CA ARG A 122 3.86 22.10 -4.40
C ARG A 122 2.41 22.41 -4.03
N VAL A 123 1.45 21.60 -4.47
CA VAL A 123 0.01 21.88 -4.27
C VAL A 123 -0.48 21.34 -2.91
N CYS A 124 -0.06 20.13 -2.54
CA CYS A 124 -0.42 19.50 -1.26
C CYS A 124 0.17 20.22 -0.04
N GLY A 125 1.26 20.99 -0.21
CA GLY A 125 1.83 21.83 0.84
C GLY A 125 1.34 23.28 0.84
N SER A 126 0.59 23.73 -0.18
CA SER A 126 0.15 25.14 -0.30
C SER A 126 -1.31 25.37 0.10
N GLY A 127 -2.14 24.31 0.14
CA GLY A 127 -3.57 24.39 0.50
C GLY A 127 -3.88 24.35 2.01
N GLY A 128 -2.85 24.46 2.87
CA GLY A 128 -2.93 24.00 4.26
C GLY A 128 -2.53 22.52 4.38
N ASP A 129 -2.26 22.06 5.61
CA ASP A 129 -1.81 20.68 5.86
C ASP A 129 -2.91 19.66 5.50
N LEU A 130 -2.86 19.16 4.27
CA LEU A 130 -3.65 18.01 3.85
C LEU A 130 -3.37 16.81 4.75
N ARG A 131 -4.43 16.07 5.08
CA ARG A 131 -4.29 14.81 5.82
C ARG A 131 -3.36 13.86 5.03
N PRO A 132 -2.41 13.16 5.68
CA PRO A 132 -1.43 12.32 4.97
C PRO A 132 -2.05 11.30 4.00
N TRP A 133 -3.22 10.75 4.35
CA TRP A 133 -3.94 9.82 3.47
C TRP A 133 -4.48 10.50 2.19
N VAL A 134 -4.94 11.76 2.27
CA VAL A 134 -5.45 12.53 1.11
C VAL A 134 -4.32 12.80 0.14
N SER A 135 -3.18 13.28 0.65
CA SER A 135 -1.97 13.53 -0.13
C SER A 135 -1.49 12.29 -0.89
N VAL A 136 -1.49 11.12 -0.23
CA VAL A 136 -1.07 9.86 -0.87
C VAL A 136 -2.16 9.30 -1.80
N SER A 137 -3.45 9.49 -1.50
CA SER A 137 -4.54 9.19 -2.45
C SER A 137 -4.38 10.00 -3.74
N LEU A 138 -4.09 11.30 -3.66
CA LEU A 138 -3.83 12.13 -4.85
C LEU A 138 -2.63 11.66 -5.66
N LEU A 139 -1.56 11.18 -5.00
CA LEU A 139 -0.43 10.56 -5.68
C LEU A 139 -0.84 9.28 -6.42
N ILE A 140 -1.57 8.37 -5.75
CA ILE A 140 -2.09 7.13 -6.35
C ILE A 140 -2.95 7.44 -7.58
N LEU A 141 -3.84 8.42 -7.49
CA LEU A 141 -4.74 8.83 -8.55
C LEU A 141 -4.00 9.43 -9.75
N ARG A 142 -3.09 10.38 -9.50
CA ARG A 142 -2.24 10.97 -10.54
C ARG A 142 -1.43 9.90 -11.28
N GLU A 143 -0.81 9.00 -10.54
CA GLU A 143 0.05 7.96 -11.10
C GLU A 143 -0.78 6.88 -11.83
N ALA A 144 -2.00 6.59 -11.39
CA ALA A 144 -2.94 5.77 -12.16
C ALA A 144 -3.35 6.43 -13.49
N ALA A 145 -3.66 7.73 -13.45
CA ALA A 145 -4.06 8.52 -14.63
C ALA A 145 -2.93 8.71 -15.65
N ARG A 146 -1.66 8.74 -15.21
CA ARG A 146 -0.47 8.72 -16.07
C ARG A 146 -0.27 7.39 -16.82
N GLY A 147 -0.94 6.32 -16.42
CA GLY A 147 -0.85 5.02 -17.08
C GLY A 147 0.61 4.54 -17.23
N GLY A 148 1.01 4.20 -18.46
CA GLY A 148 2.36 3.68 -18.76
C GLY A 148 3.52 4.63 -18.44
N ASP A 149 3.26 5.93 -18.29
CA ASP A 149 4.29 6.94 -17.93
C ASP A 149 4.52 7.02 -16.40
N SER A 150 3.80 6.24 -15.60
CA SER A 150 4.04 6.13 -14.16
C SER A 150 5.13 5.12 -13.82
N LEU A 151 6.00 5.48 -12.88
CA LEU A 151 6.92 4.53 -12.25
C LEU A 151 6.18 3.35 -11.61
N TRP A 152 4.98 3.58 -11.08
CA TRP A 152 4.20 2.59 -10.35
C TRP A 152 3.17 1.86 -11.22
N ALA A 153 3.13 2.10 -12.53
CA ALA A 153 2.13 1.48 -13.43
C ALA A 153 2.01 -0.06 -13.26
N PRO A 154 3.11 -0.84 -13.15
CA PRO A 154 3.01 -2.30 -12.95
C PRO A 154 2.46 -2.71 -11.58
N TYR A 155 2.60 -1.86 -10.57
CA TYR A 155 2.01 -2.07 -9.24
C TYR A 155 0.52 -1.67 -9.22
N LEU A 156 0.18 -0.50 -9.76
CA LEU A 156 -1.20 -0.04 -9.82
C LEU A 156 -2.08 -0.97 -10.68
N ALA A 157 -1.51 -1.60 -11.71
CA ALA A 157 -2.18 -2.61 -12.55
C ALA A 157 -2.54 -3.93 -11.82
N ILE A 158 -1.94 -4.22 -10.66
CA ILE A 158 -2.25 -5.42 -9.87
C ILE A 158 -3.12 -5.14 -8.64
N LEU A 159 -3.44 -3.87 -8.37
CA LEU A 159 -4.34 -3.51 -7.28
C LEU A 159 -5.80 -3.86 -7.64
N PRO A 160 -6.57 -4.42 -6.69
CA PRO A 160 -7.98 -4.69 -6.91
C PRO A 160 -8.75 -3.36 -7.03
N ARG A 161 -9.75 -3.32 -7.90
CA ARG A 161 -10.62 -2.14 -8.10
C ARG A 161 -11.65 -1.94 -7.00
N GLN A 162 -12.03 -3.01 -6.30
CA GLN A 162 -12.92 -3.00 -5.15
C GLN A 162 -12.46 -4.07 -4.15
N THR A 163 -12.91 -3.97 -2.91
CA THR A 163 -12.76 -5.00 -1.88
C THR A 163 -14.11 -5.22 -1.20
N ASP A 164 -14.27 -6.29 -0.43
CA ASP A 164 -15.49 -6.60 0.31
C ASP A 164 -15.79 -5.62 1.47
N SER A 165 -15.08 -4.48 1.53
CA SER A 165 -15.35 -3.42 2.50
C SER A 165 -16.69 -2.74 2.21
N THR A 166 -17.50 -2.58 3.25
CA THR A 166 -18.85 -1.97 3.19
C THR A 166 -18.91 -0.59 2.55
N ILE A 167 -17.78 0.14 2.44
CA ILE A 167 -17.73 1.41 1.70
C ILE A 167 -18.07 1.24 0.20
N PHE A 168 -17.73 0.08 -0.38
CA PHE A 168 -17.97 -0.26 -1.79
C PHE A 168 -19.30 -0.99 -2.04
N TRP A 169 -20.03 -1.35 -1.00
CA TRP A 169 -21.29 -2.09 -1.12
C TRP A 169 -22.38 -1.23 -1.79
N SER A 170 -23.22 -1.91 -2.57
CA SER A 170 -24.47 -1.40 -3.16
C SER A 170 -25.51 -1.07 -2.09
N GLU A 171 -26.58 -0.37 -2.48
CA GLU A 171 -27.69 -0.06 -1.57
C GLU A 171 -28.37 -1.35 -1.08
N GLU A 172 -28.51 -2.35 -1.96
CA GLU A 172 -29.07 -3.66 -1.65
C GLU A 172 -28.23 -4.43 -0.64
N GLU A 173 -26.90 -4.46 -0.80
CA GLU A 173 -25.99 -5.09 0.15
C GLU A 173 -25.98 -4.36 1.50
N LEU A 174 -26.12 -3.03 1.51
CA LEU A 174 -26.21 -2.24 2.74
C LEU A 174 -27.55 -2.46 3.49
N LEU A 175 -28.63 -2.86 2.82
CA LEU A 175 -29.88 -3.24 3.48
C LEU A 175 -29.74 -4.53 4.30
N GLU A 176 -28.88 -5.48 3.91
CA GLU A 176 -28.62 -6.71 4.68
C GLU A 176 -27.99 -6.43 6.06
N ILE A 177 -27.38 -5.25 6.24
CA ILE A 177 -26.82 -4.79 7.53
C ILE A 177 -27.65 -3.66 8.18
N GLN A 178 -28.90 -3.48 7.77
CA GLN A 178 -29.80 -2.47 8.34
C GLN A 178 -29.96 -2.62 9.86
N GLY A 179 -29.97 -1.50 10.59
CA GLY A 179 -30.08 -1.46 12.04
C GLY A 179 -28.81 -1.82 12.81
N THR A 180 -27.73 -2.22 12.13
CA THR A 180 -26.42 -2.45 12.77
C THR A 180 -25.62 -1.16 12.98
N GLN A 181 -24.70 -1.17 13.94
CA GLN A 181 -23.69 -0.11 14.07
C GLN A 181 -22.72 -0.08 12.87
N LEU A 182 -22.56 -1.20 12.16
CA LEU A 182 -21.70 -1.27 10.97
C LEU A 182 -22.24 -0.39 9.85
N LEU A 183 -23.56 -0.37 9.63
CA LEU A 183 -24.18 0.49 8.61
C LEU A 183 -23.94 1.98 8.92
N SER A 184 -24.26 2.43 10.13
CA SER A 184 -24.08 3.85 10.50
C SER A 184 -22.60 4.27 10.48
N THR A 185 -21.68 3.38 10.88
CA THR A 185 -20.24 3.61 10.77
C THR A 185 -19.80 3.71 9.30
N THR A 186 -20.34 2.84 8.43
CA THR A 186 -20.04 2.84 6.99
C THR A 186 -20.51 4.13 6.33
N MET A 187 -21.76 4.55 6.59
CA MET A 187 -22.31 5.78 6.03
C MET A 187 -21.51 7.01 6.48
N GLY A 188 -21.20 7.13 7.77
CA GLY A 188 -20.36 8.22 8.28
C GLY A 188 -18.95 8.25 7.68
N VAL A 189 -18.37 7.10 7.32
CA VAL A 189 -17.10 7.04 6.57
C VAL A 189 -17.29 7.46 5.11
N LYS A 190 -18.36 7.04 4.42
CA LYS A 190 -18.64 7.46 3.03
C LYS A 190 -18.88 8.97 2.95
N GLU A 191 -19.67 9.54 3.87
CA GLU A 191 -19.92 10.98 4.00
C GLU A 191 -18.61 11.77 4.27
N TYR A 192 -17.77 11.28 5.18
CA TYR A 192 -16.47 11.87 5.47
C TYR A 192 -15.53 11.87 4.26
N VAL A 193 -15.44 10.76 3.52
CA VAL A 193 -14.60 10.66 2.32
C VAL A 193 -15.16 11.52 1.18
N GLN A 194 -16.48 11.64 1.05
CA GLN A 194 -17.13 12.54 0.08
C GLN A 194 -16.77 14.01 0.39
N SER A 195 -16.93 14.45 1.64
CA SER A 195 -16.59 15.83 2.02
C SER A 195 -15.11 16.17 1.76
N GLU A 196 -14.21 15.20 1.90
CA GLU A 196 -12.80 15.40 1.56
C GLU A 196 -12.55 15.44 0.06
N PHE A 197 -13.26 14.60 -0.71
CA PHE A 197 -13.22 14.66 -2.16
C PHE A 197 -13.70 16.02 -2.66
N ASP A 198 -14.85 16.52 -2.18
CA ASP A 198 -15.44 17.80 -2.62
C ASP A 198 -14.48 18.98 -2.37
N ASN A 199 -13.87 19.03 -1.18
CA ASN A 199 -12.87 20.05 -0.82
C ASN A 199 -11.63 19.99 -1.75
N VAL A 200 -11.07 18.78 -1.92
CA VAL A 200 -9.85 18.56 -2.71
C VAL A 200 -10.11 18.74 -4.21
N GLU A 201 -11.30 18.39 -4.68
CA GLU A 201 -11.72 18.61 -6.07
C GLU A 201 -11.80 20.10 -6.37
N ALA A 202 -12.42 20.89 -5.48
CA ALA A 202 -12.54 22.34 -5.63
C ALA A 202 -11.18 23.06 -5.52
N GLU A 203 -10.39 22.77 -4.48
CA GLU A 203 -9.20 23.54 -4.13
C GLU A 203 -7.92 23.09 -4.87
N ILE A 204 -7.83 21.81 -5.24
CA ILE A 204 -6.58 21.20 -5.77
C ILE A 204 -6.77 20.65 -7.17
N ILE A 205 -7.72 19.73 -7.39
CA ILE A 205 -7.85 19.05 -8.70
C ILE A 205 -8.31 20.04 -9.77
N ASN A 206 -9.34 20.84 -9.52
CA ASN A 206 -9.84 21.83 -10.47
C ASN A 206 -8.87 23.00 -10.70
N ALA A 207 -8.05 23.35 -9.70
CA ALA A 207 -7.05 24.41 -9.81
C ALA A 207 -5.79 23.98 -10.58
N ASN A 208 -5.46 22.68 -10.61
CA ASN A 208 -4.20 22.14 -11.15
C ASN A 208 -4.45 21.00 -12.16
N LYS A 209 -5.31 21.25 -13.16
CA LYS A 209 -5.73 20.25 -14.17
C LYS A 209 -4.60 19.70 -15.04
N ASP A 210 -3.45 20.38 -15.07
CA ASP A 210 -2.21 19.90 -15.69
C ASP A 210 -1.55 18.76 -14.91
N LEU A 211 -1.76 18.69 -13.58
CA LEU A 211 -1.21 17.63 -12.72
C LEU A 211 -2.05 16.35 -12.72
N PHE A 212 -3.33 16.44 -13.09
CA PHE A 212 -4.30 15.36 -13.07
C PHE A 212 -4.85 15.10 -14.49
N PRO A 213 -4.21 14.23 -15.29
CA PRO A 213 -4.60 14.00 -16.67
C PRO A 213 -5.92 13.20 -16.76
N GLY A 214 -7.04 13.91 -16.90
CA GLY A 214 -8.38 13.34 -17.04
C GLY A 214 -9.32 13.76 -15.92
N THR A 215 -10.52 13.19 -15.91
CA THR A 215 -11.50 13.39 -14.82
C THR A 215 -11.24 12.39 -13.72
N ILE A 216 -10.98 12.87 -12.50
CA ILE A 216 -10.99 12.05 -11.28
C ILE A 216 -12.41 12.07 -10.74
N THR A 217 -12.99 10.90 -10.48
CA THR A 217 -14.32 10.78 -9.88
C THR A 217 -14.26 10.50 -8.39
N PHE A 218 -15.39 10.63 -7.69
CA PHE A 218 -15.50 10.18 -6.31
C PHE A 218 -15.19 8.68 -6.16
N ASP A 219 -15.59 7.84 -7.12
CA ASP A 219 -15.32 6.40 -7.09
C ASP A 219 -13.81 6.11 -7.17
N ASP A 220 -13.06 6.87 -7.98
CA ASP A 220 -11.60 6.77 -8.02
C ASP A 220 -10.98 7.15 -6.66
N PHE A 221 -11.46 8.24 -6.05
CA PHE A 221 -10.97 8.71 -4.75
C PHE A 221 -11.32 7.73 -3.62
N LEU A 222 -12.52 7.15 -3.64
CA LEU A 222 -12.96 6.10 -2.72
C LEU A 222 -12.15 4.81 -2.91
N TRP A 223 -11.80 4.46 -4.15
CA TRP A 223 -10.86 3.37 -4.45
C TRP A 223 -9.49 3.63 -3.83
N ALA A 224 -8.89 4.80 -4.04
CA ALA A 224 -7.59 5.16 -3.46
C ALA A 224 -7.62 5.12 -1.91
N PHE A 225 -8.69 5.65 -1.30
CA PHE A 225 -8.92 5.54 0.14
C PHE A 225 -9.03 4.08 0.61
N GLY A 226 -9.80 3.24 -0.10
CA GLY A 226 -9.96 1.82 0.24
C GLY A 226 -8.67 1.01 0.08
N VAL A 227 -7.87 1.29 -0.95
CA VAL A 227 -6.51 0.76 -1.13
C VAL A 227 -5.67 1.09 0.10
N LEU A 228 -5.53 2.37 0.46
CA LEU A 228 -4.74 2.77 1.64
C LEU A 228 -5.28 2.14 2.94
N ARG A 229 -6.59 2.16 3.14
CA ARG A 229 -7.22 1.72 4.39
C ARG A 229 -7.10 0.22 4.65
N SER A 230 -6.96 -0.57 3.58
CA SER A 230 -6.79 -2.03 3.62
C SER A 230 -5.32 -2.49 3.59
N ARG A 231 -4.41 -1.72 2.96
CA ARG A 231 -3.03 -2.15 2.67
C ARG A 231 -1.94 -1.49 3.51
N VAL A 232 -2.21 -0.35 4.15
CA VAL A 232 -1.22 0.33 5.00
C VAL A 232 -1.05 -0.40 6.33
N PHE A 233 0.19 -0.80 6.63
CA PHE A 233 0.59 -1.48 7.87
C PHE A 233 0.17 -0.67 9.11
N PRO A 234 -0.29 -1.32 10.21
CA PRO A 234 -0.83 -0.62 11.38
C PRO A 234 0.12 0.42 11.98
N GLU A 235 1.43 0.15 12.01
CA GLU A 235 2.45 1.04 12.59
C GLU A 235 2.94 2.13 11.61
N LEU A 236 2.46 2.09 10.36
CA LEU A 236 2.60 3.12 9.32
C LEU A 236 1.31 3.92 9.15
N ARG A 237 0.48 4.09 10.18
CA ARG A 237 -0.72 4.94 10.13
C ARG A 237 -0.44 6.35 10.67
N GLY A 238 -1.27 7.32 10.29
CA GLY A 238 -1.07 8.73 10.59
C GLY A 238 0.07 9.32 9.76
N ASP A 239 0.98 10.06 10.38
CA ASP A 239 2.04 10.82 9.71
C ASP A 239 3.07 9.95 8.97
N LYS A 240 3.08 8.64 9.24
CA LYS A 240 3.97 7.65 8.61
C LYS A 240 3.29 6.85 7.50
N LEU A 241 2.18 7.35 6.95
CA LEU A 241 1.39 6.67 5.93
C LEU A 241 2.22 6.36 4.69
N ALA A 242 2.42 5.06 4.46
CA ALA A 242 3.12 4.54 3.30
C ALA A 242 2.44 3.26 2.78
N LEU A 243 2.16 3.25 1.48
CA LEU A 243 1.83 2.06 0.73
C LEU A 243 3.13 1.51 0.14
N ILE A 244 3.46 0.25 0.45
CA ILE A 244 4.71 -0.38 0.02
C ILE A 244 4.38 -1.51 -0.96
N PRO A 245 4.75 -1.39 -2.26
CA PRO A 245 4.56 -2.45 -3.23
C PRO A 245 5.20 -3.77 -2.80
N PHE A 246 4.57 -4.90 -3.16
CA PHE A 246 4.93 -6.29 -2.78
C PHE A 246 4.66 -6.62 -1.31
N ALA A 247 5.06 -5.73 -0.40
CA ALA A 247 4.81 -5.88 1.03
C ALA A 247 3.31 -5.97 1.36
N ASP A 248 2.50 -5.16 0.69
CA ASP A 248 1.05 -5.08 0.84
C ASP A 248 0.27 -6.30 0.30
N LEU A 249 0.97 -7.29 -0.26
CA LEU A 249 0.39 -8.54 -0.75
C LEU A 249 0.40 -9.65 0.32
N ILE A 250 0.78 -9.34 1.57
CA ILE A 250 0.72 -10.29 2.68
C ILE A 250 -0.70 -10.36 3.26
N ASN A 251 -1.34 -11.52 3.12
CA ASN A 251 -2.70 -11.74 3.62
C ASN A 251 -2.72 -11.91 5.14
N HIS A 252 -3.86 -11.54 5.74
CA HIS A 252 -4.14 -11.80 7.15
C HIS A 252 -4.45 -13.29 7.39
N ASN A 253 -4.19 -13.77 8.61
CA ASN A 253 -4.63 -15.07 9.09
C ASN A 253 -4.94 -14.93 10.59
N GLY A 254 -6.02 -15.56 11.07
CA GLY A 254 -6.47 -15.46 12.46
C GLY A 254 -5.60 -16.23 13.48
N ASP A 255 -4.85 -17.24 13.02
CA ASP A 255 -3.95 -18.07 13.86
C ASP A 255 -2.67 -17.31 14.29
N ILE A 256 -2.49 -16.09 13.77
CA ILE A 256 -1.35 -15.22 14.09
C ILE A 256 -1.63 -14.45 15.38
N THR A 257 -1.21 -15.02 16.50
CA THR A 257 -1.40 -14.39 17.82
C THR A 257 -0.24 -13.50 18.27
N SER A 258 0.83 -13.38 17.45
CA SER A 258 1.97 -12.50 17.77
C SER A 258 1.59 -11.03 17.58
N LYS A 259 1.93 -10.20 18.58
CA LYS A 259 1.80 -8.74 18.54
C LYS A 259 3.08 -8.03 18.09
N GLU A 260 4.11 -8.79 17.67
CA GLU A 260 5.38 -8.24 17.20
C GLU A 260 5.29 -7.83 15.74
N SER A 261 5.75 -6.61 15.40
CA SER A 261 5.80 -6.10 14.03
C SER A 261 6.56 -7.05 13.10
N CYS A 262 5.94 -7.38 11.97
CA CYS A 262 6.51 -8.29 10.97
C CYS A 262 7.53 -7.61 10.04
N TRP A 263 7.81 -6.32 10.23
CA TRP A 263 8.62 -5.48 9.35
C TRP A 263 9.64 -4.61 10.11
N GLU A 264 10.72 -4.22 9.43
CA GLU A 264 11.78 -3.32 9.93
C GLU A 264 12.29 -2.41 8.79
N ILE A 265 12.48 -1.10 9.05
CA ILE A 265 13.24 -0.21 8.15
C ILE A 265 14.71 -0.26 8.54
N LYS A 266 15.60 -0.52 7.57
CA LYS A 266 17.05 -0.34 7.76
C LYS A 266 17.56 0.85 6.97
N GLY A 267 18.30 1.72 7.66
CA GLY A 267 18.85 2.98 7.17
C GLY A 267 18.74 4.05 8.26
N LYS A 268 19.56 5.11 8.20
CA LYS A 268 19.25 6.32 8.98
C LYS A 268 18.12 7.06 8.27
N GLY A 269 17.08 7.40 9.01
CA GLY A 269 16.20 8.52 8.66
C GLY A 269 16.85 9.85 8.98
#